data_AF-A0A8J2TH40-F1
#
_entry.id   AF-A0A8J2TH40-F1
#
_cell.length_a   1.000
_cell.length_b   1.000
_cell.length_c   1.000
_cell.angle_alpha   90.00
_cell.angle_beta   90.00
_cell.angle_gamma   90.00
#
_symmetry.space_group_name_H-M   'P 1'
#
loop_
_entity.id
_entity.type
_entity.pdbx_description
1 polymer ?
#
loop_
_entity_poly.entity_id
_entity_poly.type
_entity_poly.pdbx_seq_one_letter_code
_entity_poly.pdbx_strand_id
1 'polypeptide(L)'
;MLYRSIQNITLLTSTLALLLSIPLSPVIAQQHHHGHSNPQTDTPTSEPKTLPPIPTDLPSWMNNKSRNHIYRKRGVYNDAVYNLKPLALDLNAVAVGHALAYEDLVTGNEKDLETKTFERINYVLKNPPRFMPDEANISPTFGRKYGVLEQVFDWAHILHAQTVDVLVSTKMTDAEKEAEIERLYEFYVKNVPYAITGLPMNMGYLDGQPYSKAFRQEYPKVNGLFWGYHWLQGGMYDMLYGKTLEEQKAAYATVGKQYHEVELYRTDRPFMPMFAEVSPRFAQRFPQIANTFDNLHMLHDMINDILASDWISEQQKEEQIQRAIWLVMAKNHEGMEAGQNYGGEGLHDHRFMAGMPGMGLMPEGTGHQGHDSNSNSQTNPTPQPTTNPHHSMPGMNHNNSMPNMNHDTSMPGMTHPMPQPSSKPSEPTMPNPQK
;
A
#
# COMPACT_ATOMS: atom_id res chain seq x y z
N MET A 1 -25.80 13.37 -56.45
CA MET A 1 -25.20 14.72 -56.47
C MET A 1 -26.31 15.72 -56.17
N LEU A 2 -26.13 16.50 -55.09
CA LEU A 2 -26.82 17.77 -54.73
C LEU A 2 -28.36 17.73 -54.55
N TYR A 3 -29.03 18.25 -53.52
CA TYR A 3 -28.67 19.17 -52.42
C TYR A 3 -29.74 19.11 -51.30
N ARG A 4 -29.26 19.14 -50.03
CA ARG A 4 -29.80 19.81 -48.81
C ARG A 4 -31.29 19.70 -48.42
N SER A 5 -31.59 19.05 -47.29
CA SER A 5 -31.70 19.61 -45.91
C SER A 5 -33.07 20.24 -45.60
N ILE A 6 -33.73 19.78 -44.53
CA ILE A 6 -34.29 20.58 -43.42
C ILE A 6 -34.83 19.63 -42.32
N GLN A 7 -34.73 20.14 -41.11
CA GLN A 7 -34.83 19.55 -39.78
C GLN A 7 -36.22 19.04 -39.40
N ASN A 8 -36.24 18.01 -38.55
CA ASN A 8 -37.37 17.67 -37.68
C ASN A 8 -36.84 17.45 -36.26
N ILE A 9 -37.53 18.03 -35.27
CA ILE A 9 -37.85 17.53 -33.91
C ILE A 9 -38.22 18.77 -33.06
N THR A 10 -39.50 19.14 -33.03
CA THR A 10 -40.50 18.87 -31.97
C THR A 10 -40.37 19.78 -30.75
N LEU A 11 -41.17 20.86 -30.75
CA LEU A 11 -41.68 21.54 -29.55
C LEU A 11 -42.80 20.69 -28.94
N LEU A 12 -42.82 20.49 -27.62
CA LEU A 12 -44.01 20.55 -26.77
C LEU A 12 -43.62 20.37 -25.30
N THR A 13 -43.74 21.42 -24.49
CA THR A 13 -44.75 21.55 -23.41
C THR A 13 -44.36 22.68 -22.46
N SER A 14 -45.27 23.65 -22.31
CA SER A 14 -45.32 24.62 -21.21
C SER A 14 -46.62 24.42 -20.45
N THR A 15 -46.57 24.37 -19.12
CA THR A 15 -47.60 24.84 -18.15
C THR A 15 -47.01 24.60 -16.75
N LEU A 16 -46.51 25.63 -16.05
CA LEU A 16 -47.19 26.63 -15.20
C LEU A 16 -47.18 26.22 -13.71
N ALA A 17 -46.75 27.19 -12.90
CA ALA A 17 -46.29 27.13 -11.51
C ALA A 17 -47.34 26.80 -10.44
N LEU A 18 -46.86 26.36 -9.27
CA LEU A 18 -47.36 26.86 -7.98
C LEU A 18 -46.25 26.86 -6.91
N LEU A 19 -46.22 27.94 -6.14
CA LEU A 19 -45.33 28.28 -5.03
C LEU A 19 -45.49 27.37 -3.81
N LEU A 20 -44.39 27.12 -3.08
CA LEU A 20 -44.33 27.10 -1.61
C LEU A 20 -42.88 27.27 -1.14
N SER A 21 -42.57 28.48 -0.68
CA SER A 21 -41.30 28.86 -0.07
C SER A 21 -41.34 28.49 1.41
N ILE A 22 -40.41 27.65 1.89
CA ILE A 22 -40.17 27.43 3.32
C ILE A 22 -38.81 28.07 3.65
N PRO A 23 -38.73 29.05 4.56
CA PRO A 23 -37.47 29.61 5.00
C PRO A 23 -36.84 28.67 6.05
N LEU A 24 -35.61 28.21 5.80
CA LEU A 24 -34.77 27.64 6.84
C LEU A 24 -33.82 28.74 7.34
N SER A 25 -34.06 29.17 8.57
CA SER A 25 -33.21 30.10 9.32
C SER A 25 -31.84 29.50 9.60
N PRO A 26 -30.76 30.29 9.59
CA PRO A 26 -29.48 29.86 10.13
C PRO A 26 -29.55 29.88 11.67
N VAL A 27 -29.26 28.73 12.29
CA VAL A 27 -28.97 28.64 13.72
C VAL A 27 -27.58 29.26 13.93
N ILE A 28 -27.57 30.52 14.35
CA ILE A 28 -26.40 31.19 14.90
C ILE A 28 -26.33 30.78 16.38
N ALA A 29 -25.37 29.92 16.72
CA ALA A 29 -24.99 29.72 18.10
C ALA A 29 -24.10 30.89 18.54
N GLN A 30 -24.71 31.92 19.12
CA GLN A 30 -24.02 32.92 19.92
C GLN A 30 -23.56 32.25 21.22
N GLN A 31 -22.27 31.94 21.30
CA GLN A 31 -21.63 31.62 22.57
C GLN A 31 -21.01 32.92 23.13
N HIS A 32 -21.50 33.32 24.29
CA HIS A 32 -21.09 34.51 25.02
C HIS A 32 -19.58 34.50 25.31
N HIS A 33 -18.86 35.49 24.77
CA HIS A 33 -17.52 35.84 25.24
C HIS A 33 -17.62 36.58 26.57
N HIS A 34 -17.42 35.88 27.68
CA HIS A 34 -16.95 36.50 28.92
C HIS A 34 -15.43 36.46 28.93
N GLY A 35 -14.83 37.65 28.98
CA GLY A 35 -13.40 37.81 29.20
C GLY A 35 -13.02 37.27 30.56
N HIS A 36 -12.10 36.30 30.57
CA HIS A 36 -11.23 36.03 31.70
C HIS A 36 -9.79 35.91 31.18
N SER A 37 -8.96 36.71 31.84
CA SER A 37 -7.51 36.79 31.81
C SER A 37 -6.77 35.45 31.70
N ASN A 38 -5.67 35.47 30.95
CA ASN A 38 -4.61 34.46 30.86
C ASN A 38 -4.44 33.60 32.13
N PRO A 39 -4.58 32.27 32.01
CA PRO A 39 -3.69 31.34 32.66
C PRO A 39 -2.56 31.03 31.68
N GLN A 40 -1.35 31.41 32.08
CA GLN A 40 -0.10 30.90 31.57
C GLN A 40 -0.21 29.38 31.43
N THR A 41 -0.36 28.90 30.21
CA THR A 41 -0.32 27.46 29.90
C THR A 41 1.10 27.01 30.16
N ASP A 42 1.31 26.39 31.31
CA ASP A 42 2.42 25.47 31.50
C ASP A 42 2.34 24.45 30.38
N THR A 43 3.27 24.54 29.44
CA THR A 43 3.48 23.56 28.38
C THR A 43 3.62 22.21 29.08
N PRO A 44 2.78 21.20 28.78
CA PRO A 44 3.07 19.85 29.23
C PRO A 44 4.43 19.51 28.64
N THR A 45 5.45 19.37 29.49
CA THR A 45 6.73 18.82 29.09
C THR A 45 6.43 17.44 28.53
N SER A 46 6.39 17.30 27.21
CA SER A 46 6.19 16.03 26.54
C SER A 46 7.23 15.08 27.09
N GLU A 47 6.80 13.93 27.61
CA GLU A 47 7.74 12.88 28.00
C GLU A 47 8.75 12.63 26.88
N PRO A 48 10.03 12.41 27.21
CA PRO A 48 11.06 12.20 26.21
C PRO A 48 10.68 11.01 25.30
N LYS A 49 10.39 11.31 24.03
CA LYS A 49 10.10 10.31 23.01
C LYS A 49 11.33 9.40 22.87
N THR A 50 11.15 8.10 23.11
CA THR A 50 12.24 7.12 23.02
C THR A 50 12.06 6.28 21.76
N LEU A 51 13.12 6.17 20.95
CA LEU A 51 13.10 5.36 19.73
C LEU A 51 13.24 3.87 20.06
N PRO A 52 12.51 2.98 19.38
CA PRO A 52 12.75 1.56 19.47
C PRO A 52 14.17 1.22 18.97
N PRO A 53 14.87 0.27 19.61
CA PRO A 53 16.20 -0.12 19.16
C PRO A 53 16.15 -0.79 17.79
N ILE A 54 17.26 -0.70 17.05
CA ILE A 54 17.48 -1.50 15.85
C ILE A 54 17.51 -3.00 16.24
N PRO A 55 16.91 -3.89 15.44
CA PRO A 55 17.07 -5.34 15.59
C PRO A 55 18.54 -5.76 15.51
N THR A 56 18.97 -6.69 16.37
CA THR A 56 20.37 -7.16 16.36
C THR A 56 20.69 -8.13 15.22
N ASP A 57 19.66 -8.62 14.54
CA ASP A 57 19.70 -9.67 13.52
C ASP A 57 19.46 -9.14 12.10
N LEU A 58 19.74 -7.86 11.84
CA LEU A 58 19.62 -7.27 10.51
C LEU A 58 20.46 -8.04 9.47
N PRO A 59 19.86 -8.55 8.37
CA PRO A 59 20.60 -9.06 7.24
C PRO A 59 21.72 -8.14 6.73
N SER A 60 22.89 -8.72 6.43
CA SER A 60 24.07 -7.97 5.97
C SER A 60 23.86 -7.17 4.69
N TRP A 61 22.92 -7.59 3.82
CA TRP A 61 22.59 -6.86 2.59
C TRP A 61 21.93 -5.50 2.85
N MET A 62 21.35 -5.25 4.04
CA MET A 62 20.77 -3.95 4.38
C MET A 62 21.80 -2.82 4.54
N ASN A 63 23.08 -3.17 4.58
CA ASN A 63 24.16 -2.19 4.54
C ASN A 63 24.69 -1.96 3.11
N ASN A 64 24.20 -2.70 2.12
CA ASN A 64 24.65 -2.59 0.75
C ASN A 64 23.90 -1.47 0.01
N LYS A 65 24.52 -0.28 -0.03
CA LYS A 65 24.01 0.87 -0.79
C LYS A 65 24.22 0.76 -2.31
N SER A 66 24.80 -0.33 -2.80
CA SER A 66 24.96 -0.55 -4.24
C SER A 66 23.62 -0.90 -4.87
N ARG A 67 23.30 -0.26 -5.99
CA ARG A 67 22.09 -0.55 -6.77
C ARG A 67 22.22 -1.89 -7.46
N ASN A 68 21.28 -2.79 -7.18
CA ASN A 68 21.06 -4.00 -7.96
C ASN A 68 19.69 -3.88 -8.62
N HIS A 69 19.66 -3.50 -9.91
CA HIS A 69 18.41 -3.48 -10.66
C HIS A 69 17.95 -4.93 -10.88
N ILE A 70 16.74 -5.23 -10.40
CA ILE A 70 16.09 -6.48 -10.74
C ILE A 70 15.16 -6.23 -11.90
N TYR A 71 15.31 -7.05 -12.93
CA TYR A 71 14.42 -6.96 -14.07
C TYR A 71 13.09 -7.63 -13.77
N ARG A 72 12.01 -6.89 -14.00
CA ARG A 72 10.63 -7.40 -13.99
C ARG A 72 10.51 -8.71 -14.78
N LYS A 73 9.61 -9.60 -14.34
CA LYS A 73 9.39 -10.89 -15.02
C LYS A 73 8.92 -10.65 -16.45
N ARG A 74 9.54 -11.31 -17.43
CA ARG A 74 9.10 -11.20 -18.84
C ARG A 74 7.75 -11.91 -19.03
N GLY A 75 6.85 -11.29 -19.77
CA GLY A 75 5.54 -11.84 -20.11
C GLY A 75 4.84 -11.09 -21.24
N VAL A 76 3.87 -11.74 -21.88
CA VAL A 76 3.10 -11.16 -23.00
C VAL A 76 2.26 -9.95 -22.62
N TYR A 77 2.05 -9.76 -21.32
CA TYR A 77 1.31 -8.69 -20.68
C TYR A 77 2.15 -7.44 -20.38
N ASN A 78 3.48 -7.49 -20.45
CA ASN A 78 4.30 -6.33 -20.08
C ASN A 78 3.86 -5.08 -20.86
N ASP A 79 3.68 -3.97 -20.13
CA ASP A 79 3.23 -2.68 -20.64
C ASP A 79 1.78 -2.68 -21.16
N ALA A 80 0.98 -3.71 -20.86
CA ALA A 80 -0.42 -3.76 -21.24
C ALA A 80 -1.26 -2.66 -20.57
N VAL A 81 -0.82 -2.06 -19.46
CA VAL A 81 -1.52 -0.93 -18.81
C VAL A 81 -1.80 0.22 -19.79
N TYR A 82 -0.98 0.38 -20.83
CA TYR A 82 -1.21 1.37 -21.88
C TYR A 82 -2.43 1.08 -22.77
N ASN A 83 -3.02 -0.12 -22.71
CA ASN A 83 -4.36 -0.40 -23.27
C ASN A 83 -5.44 0.45 -22.56
N LEU A 84 -5.23 0.78 -21.28
CA LEU A 84 -6.02 1.68 -20.47
C LEU A 84 -5.23 2.97 -20.18
N LYS A 85 -4.87 3.68 -21.27
CA LYS A 85 -3.96 4.83 -21.25
C LYS A 85 -4.23 5.87 -20.14
N PRO A 86 -5.48 6.27 -19.82
CA PRO A 86 -5.72 7.22 -18.73
C PRO A 86 -5.19 6.72 -17.38
N LEU A 87 -5.43 5.45 -17.01
CA LEU A 87 -4.86 4.84 -15.81
C LEU A 87 -3.32 4.83 -15.85
N ALA A 88 -2.74 4.43 -16.99
CA ALA A 88 -1.28 4.40 -17.13
C ALA A 88 -0.65 5.79 -16.88
N LEU A 89 -1.29 6.85 -17.38
CA LEU A 89 -0.82 8.22 -17.19
C LEU A 89 -0.93 8.67 -15.73
N ASP A 90 -2.03 8.35 -15.05
CA ASP A 90 -2.18 8.66 -13.62
C ASP A 90 -1.13 7.91 -12.79
N LEU A 91 -0.91 6.62 -13.03
CA LEU A 91 0.14 5.84 -12.36
C LEU A 91 1.54 6.42 -12.63
N ASN A 92 1.82 6.86 -13.86
CA ASN A 92 3.09 7.52 -14.19
C ASN A 92 3.28 8.82 -13.39
N ALA A 93 2.25 9.65 -13.24
CA ALA A 93 2.34 10.87 -12.46
C ALA A 93 2.49 10.61 -10.95
N VAL A 94 1.83 9.58 -10.43
CA VAL A 94 1.97 9.15 -9.03
C VAL A 94 3.44 8.86 -8.68
N ALA A 95 4.11 8.04 -9.48
CA ALA A 95 5.51 7.67 -9.23
C ALA A 95 6.45 8.89 -9.26
N VAL A 96 6.26 9.78 -10.25
CA VAL A 96 7.03 11.04 -10.31
C VAL A 96 6.74 11.92 -9.10
N GLY A 97 5.48 12.03 -8.68
CA GLY A 97 5.07 12.80 -7.52
C GLY A 97 5.74 12.34 -6.23
N HIS A 98 5.75 11.02 -5.98
CA HIS A 98 6.47 10.42 -4.84
C HIS A 98 7.97 10.74 -4.90
N ALA A 99 8.62 10.49 -6.04
CA ALA A 99 10.05 10.71 -6.19
C ALA A 99 10.45 12.19 -5.95
N LEU A 100 9.64 13.15 -6.44
CA LEU A 100 9.88 14.58 -6.20
C LEU A 100 9.83 14.95 -4.72
N ALA A 101 8.82 14.46 -3.99
CA ALA A 101 8.70 14.73 -2.56
C ALA A 101 9.82 14.07 -1.75
N TYR A 102 10.20 12.83 -2.08
CA TYR A 102 11.32 12.15 -1.43
C TYR A 102 12.66 12.85 -1.67
N GLU A 103 12.92 13.34 -2.88
CA GLU A 103 14.13 14.12 -3.16
C GLU A 103 14.17 15.39 -2.32
N ASP A 104 13.05 16.11 -2.20
CA ASP A 104 13.00 17.36 -1.43
C ASP A 104 13.15 17.10 0.08
N LEU A 105 12.59 16.00 0.61
CA LEU A 105 12.79 15.56 2.01
C LEU A 105 14.27 15.29 2.36
N VAL A 106 15.07 14.80 1.43
CA VAL A 106 16.48 14.42 1.71
C VAL A 106 17.49 15.48 1.30
N THR A 107 17.07 16.50 0.56
CA THR A 107 17.94 17.60 0.08
C THR A 107 17.82 18.88 0.91
N GLY A 108 16.98 18.89 1.96
CA GLY A 108 16.77 20.08 2.79
C GLY A 108 15.73 21.05 2.22
N ASN A 109 14.90 20.58 1.29
CA ASN A 109 13.85 21.37 0.63
C ASN A 109 12.44 21.02 1.17
N GLU A 110 12.34 20.30 2.29
CA GLU A 110 11.09 19.86 2.90
C GLU A 110 10.12 21.01 3.22
N LYS A 111 10.64 22.21 3.55
CA LYS A 111 9.81 23.41 3.74
C LYS A 111 8.99 23.83 2.52
N ASP A 112 9.41 23.41 1.32
CA ASP A 112 8.72 23.72 0.06
C ASP A 112 7.65 22.64 -0.27
N LEU A 113 7.54 21.54 0.50
CA LEU A 113 6.58 20.45 0.29
C LEU A 113 5.15 20.96 0.16
N GLU A 114 4.72 21.87 1.02
CA GLU A 114 3.35 22.42 1.04
C GLU A 114 3.11 23.59 0.07
N THR A 115 4.14 23.99 -0.68
CA THR A 115 4.12 25.14 -1.59
C THR A 115 4.70 24.79 -2.96
N LYS A 116 5.97 25.11 -3.24
CA LYS A 116 6.56 24.97 -4.59
C LYS A 116 6.63 23.52 -5.02
N THR A 117 6.95 22.61 -4.11
CA THR A 117 7.03 21.18 -4.41
C THR A 117 5.64 20.62 -4.65
N PHE A 118 4.66 20.97 -3.81
CA PHE A 118 3.25 20.67 -4.09
C PHE A 118 2.84 21.13 -5.49
N GLU A 119 3.14 22.36 -5.88
CA GLU A 119 2.78 22.87 -7.21
C GLU A 119 3.51 22.15 -8.35
N ARG A 120 4.77 21.74 -8.14
CA ARG A 120 5.50 20.89 -9.11
C ARG A 120 4.83 19.53 -9.26
N ILE A 121 4.46 18.88 -8.15
CA ILE A 121 3.77 17.59 -8.18
C ILE A 121 2.39 17.74 -8.84
N ASN A 122 1.61 18.75 -8.45
CA ASN A 122 0.31 19.09 -9.03
C ASN A 122 0.41 19.34 -10.55
N TYR A 123 1.47 20.01 -11.01
CA TYR A 123 1.72 20.20 -12.43
C TYR A 123 1.93 18.86 -13.16
N VAL A 124 2.72 17.94 -12.58
CA VAL A 124 2.95 16.60 -13.15
C VAL A 124 1.66 15.78 -13.17
N LEU A 125 0.85 15.83 -12.11
CA LEU A 125 -0.45 15.16 -12.07
C LEU A 125 -1.40 15.63 -13.19
N LYS A 126 -1.35 16.92 -13.54
CA LYS A 126 -2.12 17.48 -14.67
C LYS A 126 -1.47 17.24 -16.03
N ASN A 127 -0.17 16.95 -16.06
CA ASN A 127 0.64 16.79 -17.27
C ASN A 127 1.52 15.54 -17.15
N PRO A 128 0.92 14.35 -17.03
CA PRO A 128 1.64 13.12 -16.75
C PRO A 128 2.63 12.77 -17.87
N PRO A 129 3.83 12.24 -17.54
CA PRO A 129 4.74 11.77 -18.56
C PRO A 129 4.12 10.59 -19.30
N ARG A 130 4.37 10.53 -20.62
CA ARG A 130 3.83 9.48 -21.48
C ARG A 130 4.27 8.07 -21.07
N PHE A 131 5.50 7.96 -20.56
CA PHE A 131 6.09 6.72 -20.09
C PHE A 131 6.58 6.91 -18.67
N MET A 132 6.55 5.84 -17.88
CA MET A 132 7.11 5.82 -16.54
C MET A 132 8.61 6.13 -16.63
N PRO A 133 9.09 7.25 -16.06
CA PRO A 133 10.51 7.50 -15.93
C PRO A 133 11.10 6.60 -14.84
N ASP A 134 12.39 6.31 -14.94
CA ASP A 134 13.13 5.70 -13.85
C ASP A 134 13.22 6.69 -12.67
N GLU A 135 12.69 6.32 -11.50
CA GLU A 135 12.64 7.16 -10.29
C GLU A 135 14.04 7.60 -9.85
N ALA A 136 15.07 6.81 -10.16
CA ALA A 136 16.46 7.15 -9.91
C ALA A 136 16.92 8.44 -10.61
N ASN A 137 16.28 8.80 -11.72
CA ASN A 137 16.58 10.03 -12.45
C ASN A 137 15.83 11.24 -11.88
N ILE A 138 14.80 11.02 -11.06
CA ILE A 138 13.99 12.08 -10.44
C ILE A 138 14.45 12.34 -9.01
N SER A 139 14.77 11.28 -8.27
CA SER A 139 15.18 11.31 -6.86
C SER A 139 16.61 10.77 -6.63
N PRO A 140 17.62 11.30 -7.35
CA PRO A 140 18.96 10.72 -7.34
C PRO A 140 19.65 10.83 -5.99
N THR A 141 19.32 11.82 -5.16
CA THR A 141 19.92 11.97 -3.82
C THR A 141 19.29 11.00 -2.84
N PHE A 142 17.97 10.81 -2.93
CA PHE A 142 17.26 9.78 -2.15
C PHE A 142 17.84 8.39 -2.42
N GLY A 143 17.95 7.99 -3.69
CA GLY A 143 18.51 6.69 -4.06
C GLY A 143 19.96 6.48 -3.62
N ARG A 144 20.80 7.52 -3.64
CA ARG A 144 22.17 7.42 -3.09
C ARG A 144 22.20 7.27 -1.57
N LYS A 145 21.32 7.97 -0.85
CA LYS A 145 21.30 7.97 0.62
C LYS A 145 20.68 6.69 1.17
N TYR A 146 19.59 6.23 0.56
CA TYR A 146 18.75 5.13 1.02
C TYR A 146 18.59 4.04 -0.06
N GLY A 147 19.65 3.69 -0.79
CA GLY A 147 19.58 2.76 -1.94
C GLY A 147 19.05 1.36 -1.62
N VAL A 148 19.06 0.93 -0.36
CA VAL A 148 18.42 -0.31 0.09
C VAL A 148 16.90 -0.16 0.14
N LEU A 149 16.41 0.97 0.66
CA LEU A 149 14.99 1.30 0.68
C LEU A 149 14.46 1.44 -0.75
N GLU A 150 15.21 2.10 -1.63
CA GLU A 150 14.88 2.22 -3.06
C GLU A 150 14.70 0.84 -3.70
N GLN A 151 15.55 -0.15 -3.37
CA GLN A 151 15.41 -1.53 -3.86
C GLN A 151 14.14 -2.23 -3.34
N VAL A 152 13.79 -2.02 -2.07
CA VAL A 152 12.55 -2.56 -1.48
C VAL A 152 11.33 -1.99 -2.18
N PHE A 153 11.28 -0.67 -2.37
CA PHE A 153 10.21 0.02 -3.08
C PHE A 153 10.13 -0.41 -4.55
N ASP A 154 11.24 -0.36 -5.30
CA ASP A 154 11.26 -0.72 -6.72
C ASP A 154 10.76 -2.15 -6.94
N TRP A 155 11.18 -3.11 -6.11
CA TRP A 155 10.72 -4.48 -6.26
C TRP A 155 9.22 -4.67 -5.99
N ALA A 156 8.68 -3.99 -4.99
CA ALA A 156 7.25 -4.03 -4.68
C ALA A 156 6.42 -3.28 -5.73
N HIS A 157 6.92 -2.15 -6.25
CA HIS A 157 6.31 -1.40 -7.35
C HIS A 157 6.33 -2.19 -8.67
N ILE A 158 7.38 -2.98 -8.93
CA ILE A 158 7.40 -3.92 -10.06
C ILE A 158 6.27 -4.94 -9.91
N LEU A 159 6.09 -5.58 -8.74
CA LEU A 159 4.97 -6.51 -8.53
C LEU A 159 3.63 -5.82 -8.78
N HIS A 160 3.45 -4.61 -8.27
CA HIS A 160 2.24 -3.81 -8.44
C HIS A 160 1.94 -3.55 -9.93
N ALA A 161 2.90 -2.98 -10.66
CA ALA A 161 2.79 -2.69 -12.09
C ALA A 161 2.55 -3.94 -12.93
N GLN A 162 3.24 -5.04 -12.65
CA GLN A 162 3.05 -6.29 -13.39
C GLN A 162 1.68 -6.91 -13.14
N THR A 163 1.13 -6.78 -11.93
CA THR A 163 -0.21 -7.27 -11.61
C THR A 163 -1.26 -6.48 -12.39
N VAL A 164 -1.11 -5.15 -12.49
CA VAL A 164 -1.98 -4.31 -13.32
C VAL A 164 -1.90 -4.72 -14.79
N ASP A 165 -0.68 -4.83 -15.32
CA ASP A 165 -0.43 -5.25 -16.70
C ASP A 165 -1.10 -6.60 -17.04
N VAL A 166 -1.07 -7.57 -16.12
CA VAL A 166 -1.78 -8.85 -16.30
C VAL A 166 -3.28 -8.62 -16.41
N LEU A 167 -3.87 -7.85 -15.48
CA LEU A 167 -5.33 -7.64 -15.43
C LEU A 167 -5.90 -6.94 -16.67
N VAL A 168 -5.14 -5.98 -17.23
CA VAL A 168 -5.50 -5.21 -18.44
C VAL A 168 -5.01 -5.84 -19.75
N SER A 169 -4.34 -7.00 -19.68
CA SER A 169 -3.88 -7.70 -20.87
C SER A 169 -5.07 -8.18 -21.71
N THR A 170 -5.05 -7.83 -23.00
CA THR A 170 -6.00 -8.32 -24.02
C THR A 170 -5.56 -9.63 -24.67
N LYS A 171 -4.38 -10.14 -24.29
CA LYS A 171 -3.76 -11.36 -24.86
C LYS A 171 -3.91 -12.57 -23.94
N MET A 172 -4.62 -12.44 -22.83
CA MET A 172 -4.76 -13.46 -21.80
C MET A 172 -6.23 -13.62 -21.44
N THR A 173 -6.65 -14.86 -21.27
CA THR A 173 -7.92 -15.23 -20.65
C THR A 173 -7.89 -14.95 -19.15
N ASP A 174 -9.05 -14.87 -18.50
CA ASP A 174 -9.12 -14.60 -17.06
C ASP A 174 -8.43 -15.70 -16.23
N ALA A 175 -8.56 -16.97 -16.62
CA ALA A 175 -7.85 -18.08 -15.97
C ALA A 175 -6.32 -17.95 -16.10
N GLU A 176 -5.81 -17.52 -17.26
CA GLU A 176 -4.38 -17.26 -17.44
C GLU A 176 -3.92 -16.06 -16.62
N LYS A 177 -4.73 -15.02 -16.50
CA LYS A 177 -4.43 -13.85 -15.66
C LYS A 177 -4.30 -14.25 -14.20
N GLU A 178 -5.24 -15.01 -13.66
CA GLU A 178 -5.17 -15.47 -12.27
C GLU A 178 -3.92 -16.31 -12.01
N ALA A 179 -3.66 -17.31 -12.86
CA ALA A 179 -2.49 -18.16 -12.72
C ALA A 179 -1.15 -17.40 -12.87
N GLU A 180 -1.15 -16.31 -13.64
CA GLU A 180 0.04 -15.46 -13.80
C GLU A 180 0.26 -14.54 -12.60
N ILE A 181 -0.81 -14.01 -11.99
CA ILE A 181 -0.74 -13.20 -10.77
C ILE A 181 -0.14 -14.01 -9.60
N GLU A 182 -0.58 -15.27 -9.42
CA GLU A 182 0.00 -16.17 -8.42
C GLU A 182 1.49 -16.43 -8.70
N ARG A 183 1.85 -16.70 -9.98
CA ARG A 183 3.25 -16.88 -10.38
C ARG A 183 4.11 -15.64 -10.18
N LEU A 184 3.54 -14.44 -10.35
CA LEU A 184 4.22 -13.18 -10.06
C LEU A 184 4.51 -13.03 -8.58
N TYR A 185 3.56 -13.36 -7.70
CA TYR A 185 3.78 -13.32 -6.27
C TYR A 185 4.84 -14.33 -5.82
N GLU A 186 4.78 -15.57 -6.32
CA GLU A 186 5.83 -16.56 -6.05
C GLU A 186 7.21 -16.08 -6.50
N PHE A 187 7.28 -15.47 -7.69
CA PHE A 187 8.52 -14.89 -8.20
C PHE A 187 9.00 -13.75 -7.29
N TYR A 188 8.11 -12.86 -6.86
CA TYR A 188 8.40 -11.75 -5.97
C TYR A 188 9.06 -12.20 -4.65
N VAL A 189 8.46 -13.18 -3.96
CA VAL A 189 8.96 -13.63 -2.65
C VAL A 189 10.20 -14.52 -2.74
N LYS A 190 10.37 -15.29 -3.83
CA LYS A 190 11.49 -16.25 -3.94
C LYS A 190 12.79 -15.64 -4.46
N ASN A 191 12.74 -14.54 -5.21
CA ASN A 191 13.91 -14.07 -5.96
C ASN A 191 14.75 -13.02 -5.24
N VAL A 192 14.24 -12.42 -4.16
CA VAL A 192 14.96 -11.35 -3.46
C VAL A 192 14.84 -11.52 -1.95
N PRO A 193 15.88 -11.12 -1.19
CA PRO A 193 15.86 -11.24 0.26
C PRO A 193 15.06 -10.11 0.96
N TYR A 194 14.56 -9.14 0.21
CA TYR A 194 13.88 -7.93 0.70
C TYR A 194 12.42 -7.82 0.24
N ALA A 195 11.79 -8.95 -0.10
CA ALA A 195 10.38 -9.01 -0.37
C ALA A 195 9.59 -8.62 0.89
N ILE A 196 8.56 -7.80 0.71
CA ILE A 196 7.61 -7.43 1.77
C ILE A 196 6.67 -8.62 2.02
N THR A 197 6.36 -8.87 3.28
CA THR A 197 5.51 -10.00 3.69
C THR A 197 4.10 -9.88 3.09
N GLY A 198 3.51 -11.03 2.74
CA GLY A 198 2.10 -11.13 2.36
C GLY A 198 1.19 -11.43 3.55
N LEU A 199 1.70 -11.42 4.77
CA LEU A 199 0.88 -11.53 5.97
C LEU A 199 0.18 -10.20 6.27
N PRO A 200 -1.05 -10.23 6.82
CA PRO A 200 -1.67 -9.05 7.35
C PRO A 200 -0.89 -8.60 8.59
N MET A 201 -0.20 -7.45 8.48
CA MET A 201 0.49 -6.85 9.61
C MET A 201 -0.46 -5.96 10.40
N ASN A 202 -0.30 -5.91 11.73
CA ASN A 202 -1.05 -4.98 12.58
C ASN A 202 -0.71 -3.53 12.22
N MET A 203 -1.61 -2.86 11.50
CA MET A 203 -1.35 -1.50 11.02
C MET A 203 -1.40 -0.47 12.16
N GLY A 204 -2.10 -0.77 13.25
CA GLY A 204 -2.11 0.06 14.45
C GLY A 204 -0.75 0.07 15.14
N TYR A 205 -0.03 -1.06 15.11
CA TYR A 205 1.35 -1.13 15.55
C TYR A 205 2.27 -0.29 14.65
N LEU A 206 2.12 -0.39 13.32
CA LEU A 206 2.94 0.35 12.36
C LEU A 206 2.66 1.88 12.37
N ASP A 207 1.40 2.30 12.52
CA ASP A 207 0.99 3.73 12.72
C ASP A 207 1.16 4.20 14.19
N GLY A 208 1.66 3.33 15.07
CA GLY A 208 1.84 3.59 16.50
C GLY A 208 3.27 3.88 16.94
N GLN A 209 4.20 4.09 16.00
CA GLN A 209 5.60 4.37 16.32
C GLN A 209 5.78 5.77 16.93
N PRO A 210 6.85 6.04 17.70
CA PRO A 210 7.05 7.33 18.37
C PRO A 210 7.14 8.55 17.44
N TYR A 211 7.49 8.33 16.16
CA TYR A 211 7.54 9.33 15.11
C TYR A 211 6.25 9.43 14.28
N SER A 212 5.29 8.52 14.48
CA SER A 212 4.11 8.42 13.62
C SER A 212 3.36 9.74 13.56
N LYS A 213 2.75 9.99 12.39
CA LYS A 213 1.96 11.17 12.06
C LYS A 213 2.76 12.46 11.86
N ALA A 214 4.09 12.46 12.05
CA ALA A 214 4.91 13.65 11.85
C ALA A 214 4.72 14.24 10.44
N PHE A 215 4.73 13.40 9.40
CA PHE A 215 4.60 13.86 8.02
C PHE A 215 3.20 14.40 7.73
N ARG A 216 2.14 13.69 8.13
CA ARG A 216 0.77 14.12 7.85
C ARG A 216 0.34 15.36 8.63
N GLN A 217 0.99 15.63 9.77
CA GLN A 217 0.78 16.85 10.56
C GLN A 217 1.51 18.04 9.94
N GLU A 218 2.77 17.86 9.52
CA GLU A 218 3.62 18.93 8.99
C GLU A 218 3.31 19.25 7.51
N TYR A 219 3.04 18.21 6.70
CA TYR A 219 2.84 18.29 5.26
C TYR A 219 1.50 17.68 4.81
N PRO A 220 0.35 18.22 5.27
CA PRO A 220 -0.96 17.62 5.05
C PRO A 220 -1.39 17.56 3.57
N LYS A 221 -1.00 18.52 2.71
CA LYS A 221 -1.39 18.48 1.29
C LYS A 221 -0.61 17.40 0.55
N VAL A 222 0.71 17.30 0.79
CA VAL A 222 1.51 16.25 0.15
C VAL A 222 1.11 14.87 0.67
N ASN A 223 0.81 14.74 1.97
CA ASN A 223 0.22 13.52 2.52
C ASN A 223 -1.12 13.18 1.86
N GLY A 224 -1.98 14.18 1.63
CA GLY A 224 -3.24 14.01 0.90
C GLY A 224 -3.03 13.45 -0.51
N LEU A 225 -2.01 13.94 -1.23
CA LEU A 225 -1.63 13.38 -2.53
C LEU A 225 -1.23 11.91 -2.41
N PHE A 226 -0.33 11.57 -1.48
CA PHE A 226 0.15 10.18 -1.28
C PHE A 226 -1.00 9.22 -0.96
N TRP A 227 -1.88 9.60 -0.03
CA TRP A 227 -3.03 8.77 0.30
C TRP A 227 -4.07 8.72 -0.82
N GLY A 228 -4.21 9.77 -1.63
CA GLY A 228 -4.97 9.75 -2.88
C GLY A 228 -4.37 8.77 -3.90
N TYR A 229 -3.04 8.71 -3.99
CA TYR A 229 -2.35 7.74 -4.84
C TYR A 229 -2.59 6.31 -4.38
N HIS A 230 -2.44 6.05 -3.08
CA HIS A 230 -2.71 4.74 -2.48
C HIS A 230 -4.17 4.33 -2.66
N TRP A 231 -5.11 5.28 -2.62
CA TRP A 231 -6.51 5.02 -2.96
C TRP A 231 -6.67 4.54 -4.41
N LEU A 232 -6.07 5.23 -5.38
CA LEU A 232 -6.14 4.81 -6.79
C LEU A 232 -5.48 3.44 -7.00
N GLN A 233 -4.28 3.27 -6.44
CA GLN A 233 -3.51 2.03 -6.49
C GLN A 233 -4.26 0.88 -5.82
N GLY A 234 -5.04 1.12 -4.77
CA GLY A 234 -5.88 0.10 -4.16
C GLY A 234 -7.17 -0.15 -4.95
N GLY A 235 -7.94 0.90 -5.28
CA GLY A 235 -9.28 0.81 -5.87
C GLY A 235 -9.31 0.34 -7.32
N MET A 236 -8.19 0.45 -8.04
CA MET A 236 -8.14 0.00 -9.43
C MET A 236 -8.26 -1.53 -9.58
N TYR A 237 -7.92 -2.34 -8.57
CA TYR A 237 -7.89 -3.78 -8.74
C TYR A 237 -9.26 -4.40 -8.98
N ASP A 238 -10.27 -4.06 -8.17
CA ASP A 238 -11.64 -4.50 -8.40
C ASP A 238 -12.24 -3.89 -9.67
N MET A 239 -11.84 -2.66 -10.00
CA MET A 239 -12.19 -2.02 -11.26
C MET A 239 -11.66 -2.79 -12.47
N LEU A 240 -10.53 -3.51 -12.34
CA LEU A 240 -9.92 -4.27 -13.43
C LEU A 240 -10.31 -5.75 -13.45
N TYR A 241 -10.50 -6.35 -12.27
CA TYR A 241 -10.62 -7.79 -12.08
C TYR A 241 -11.91 -8.38 -12.67
N GLY A 242 -11.74 -9.42 -13.51
CA GLY A 242 -12.85 -10.14 -14.16
C GLY A 242 -13.64 -9.29 -15.16
N LYS A 243 -12.98 -8.32 -15.82
CA LYS A 243 -13.61 -7.40 -16.78
C LYS A 243 -12.89 -7.40 -18.12
N THR A 244 -13.66 -7.17 -19.18
CA THR A 244 -13.14 -6.88 -20.52
C THR A 244 -12.52 -5.48 -20.56
N LEU A 245 -11.65 -5.21 -21.55
CA LEU A 245 -11.00 -3.90 -21.69
C LEU A 245 -12.01 -2.75 -21.83
N GLU A 246 -13.14 -2.97 -22.52
CA GLU A 246 -14.17 -1.93 -22.68
C GLU A 246 -14.88 -1.64 -21.35
N GLU A 247 -15.18 -2.67 -20.56
CA GLU A 247 -15.72 -2.49 -19.21
C GLU A 247 -14.71 -1.81 -18.28
N GLN A 248 -13.43 -2.13 -18.40
CA GLN A 248 -12.35 -1.48 -17.64
C GLN A 248 -12.24 0.01 -17.98
N LYS A 249 -12.33 0.38 -19.27
CA LYS A 249 -12.37 1.78 -19.71
C LYS A 249 -13.57 2.52 -19.16
N ALA A 250 -14.75 1.91 -19.23
CA ALA A 250 -15.98 2.49 -18.69
C ALA A 250 -15.90 2.68 -17.17
N ALA A 251 -15.37 1.67 -16.45
CA ALA A 251 -15.18 1.75 -15.01
C ALA A 251 -14.15 2.83 -14.63
N TYR A 252 -13.05 2.95 -15.39
CA TYR A 252 -12.05 3.99 -15.16
C TYR A 252 -12.59 5.39 -15.37
N ALA A 253 -13.52 5.61 -16.30
CA ALA A 253 -14.13 6.92 -16.48
C ALA A 253 -14.84 7.40 -15.20
N THR A 254 -15.39 6.49 -14.40
CA THR A 254 -16.01 6.81 -13.11
C THR A 254 -14.97 6.89 -11.98
N VAL A 255 -14.11 5.86 -11.85
CA VAL A 255 -13.10 5.79 -10.80
C VAL A 255 -12.07 6.90 -10.93
N GLY A 256 -11.58 7.17 -12.14
CA GLY A 256 -10.65 8.27 -12.44
C GLY A 256 -11.26 9.62 -12.08
N LYS A 257 -12.53 9.85 -12.42
CA LYS A 257 -13.23 11.08 -12.01
C LYS A 257 -13.27 11.23 -10.48
N GLN A 258 -13.63 10.18 -9.76
CA GLN A 258 -13.63 10.19 -8.29
C GLN A 258 -12.22 10.45 -7.73
N TYR A 259 -11.21 9.79 -8.30
CA TYR A 259 -9.81 10.02 -7.94
C TYR A 259 -9.43 11.50 -8.08
N HIS A 260 -9.65 12.10 -9.26
CA HIS A 260 -9.24 13.49 -9.51
C HIS A 260 -10.05 14.53 -8.73
N GLU A 261 -11.35 14.33 -8.54
CA GLU A 261 -12.25 15.32 -7.95
C GLU A 261 -12.37 15.21 -6.42
N VAL A 262 -12.18 14.01 -5.85
CA VAL A 262 -12.45 13.74 -4.43
C VAL A 262 -11.21 13.23 -3.73
N GLU A 263 -10.60 12.14 -4.23
CA GLU A 263 -9.65 11.37 -3.42
C GLU A 263 -8.23 11.96 -3.42
N LEU A 264 -7.81 12.58 -4.54
CA LEU A 264 -6.44 13.06 -4.78
C LEU A 264 -5.99 14.17 -3.83
N TYR A 265 -6.88 15.10 -3.47
CA TYR A 265 -6.53 16.26 -2.63
C TYR A 265 -7.08 16.17 -1.21
N ARG A 266 -7.59 14.99 -0.82
CA ARG A 266 -8.25 14.79 0.47
C ARG A 266 -7.22 14.73 1.60
N THR A 267 -7.31 15.66 2.55
CA THR A 267 -6.36 15.77 3.68
C THR A 267 -6.94 15.35 5.02
N ASP A 268 -8.23 15.04 5.09
CA ASP A 268 -8.99 14.79 6.32
C ASP A 268 -9.22 13.30 6.60
N ARG A 269 -8.55 12.40 5.88
CA ARG A 269 -8.68 10.96 6.14
C ARG A 269 -8.14 10.64 7.54
N PRO A 270 -8.81 9.75 8.29
CA PRO A 270 -8.30 9.31 9.58
C PRO A 270 -7.15 8.29 9.43
N PHE A 271 -7.14 7.55 8.33
CA PHE A 271 -6.21 6.46 8.04
C PHE A 271 -6.00 6.30 6.54
N MET A 272 -4.88 5.68 6.16
CA MET A 272 -4.58 5.36 4.79
C MET A 272 -5.56 4.31 4.22
N PRO A 273 -5.99 4.41 2.95
CA PRO A 273 -6.86 3.41 2.33
C PRO A 273 -6.21 2.03 2.25
N MET A 274 -6.95 1.00 2.64
CA MET A 274 -6.49 -0.40 2.60
C MET A 274 -7.11 -1.17 1.45
N PHE A 275 -6.40 -2.15 0.89
CA PHE A 275 -6.84 -2.91 -0.29
C PHE A 275 -8.14 -3.68 -0.07
N ALA A 276 -8.32 -4.28 1.11
CA ALA A 276 -9.55 -4.99 1.43
C ALA A 276 -10.78 -4.06 1.55
N GLU A 277 -10.56 -2.77 1.82
CA GLU A 277 -11.63 -1.76 1.87
C GLU A 277 -12.02 -1.33 0.45
N VAL A 278 -11.03 -1.02 -0.40
CA VAL A 278 -11.27 -0.42 -1.72
C VAL A 278 -11.35 -1.42 -2.88
N SER A 279 -10.81 -2.62 -2.71
CA SER A 279 -10.83 -3.74 -3.69
C SER A 279 -11.06 -5.09 -2.99
N PRO A 280 -12.23 -5.30 -2.37
CA PRO A 280 -12.51 -6.50 -1.56
C PRO A 280 -12.48 -7.80 -2.36
N ARG A 281 -12.89 -7.81 -3.64
CA ARG A 281 -12.88 -9.06 -4.44
C ARG A 281 -11.46 -9.47 -4.80
N PHE A 282 -10.62 -8.51 -5.16
CA PHE A 282 -9.20 -8.75 -5.40
C PHE A 282 -8.50 -9.22 -4.13
N ALA A 283 -8.72 -8.54 -2.99
CA ALA A 283 -8.12 -8.93 -1.72
C ALA A 283 -8.57 -10.32 -1.26
N GLN A 284 -9.82 -10.70 -1.51
CA GLN A 284 -10.29 -12.06 -1.25
C GLN A 284 -9.61 -13.10 -2.14
N ARG A 285 -9.37 -12.78 -3.42
CA ARG A 285 -8.77 -13.74 -4.38
C ARG A 285 -7.26 -13.87 -4.23
N PHE A 286 -6.57 -12.76 -4.00
CA PHE A 286 -5.12 -12.66 -3.92
C PHE A 286 -4.69 -12.01 -2.60
N PRO A 287 -5.02 -12.63 -1.46
CA PRO A 287 -4.86 -12.03 -0.14
C PRO A 287 -3.41 -11.63 0.13
N GLN A 288 -2.46 -12.51 -0.20
CA GLN A 288 -1.05 -12.26 0.03
C GLN A 288 -0.53 -11.02 -0.72
N ILE A 289 -1.00 -10.82 -1.95
CA ILE A 289 -0.61 -9.65 -2.77
C ILE A 289 -1.23 -8.38 -2.21
N ALA A 290 -2.53 -8.41 -1.86
CA ALA A 290 -3.20 -7.28 -1.25
C ALA A 290 -2.53 -6.87 0.07
N ASN A 291 -2.20 -7.82 0.94
CA ASN A 291 -1.48 -7.57 2.18
C ASN A 291 -0.05 -7.03 1.93
N THR A 292 0.68 -7.55 0.94
CA THR A 292 1.98 -6.99 0.53
C THR A 292 1.86 -5.52 0.13
N PHE A 293 0.80 -5.13 -0.58
CA PHE A 293 0.60 -3.74 -0.97
C PHE A 293 0.18 -2.83 0.19
N ASP A 294 -0.69 -3.30 1.09
CA ASP A 294 -0.99 -2.57 2.33
C ASP A 294 0.28 -2.33 3.17
N ASN A 295 1.11 -3.37 3.31
CA ASN A 295 2.38 -3.30 4.05
C ASN A 295 3.39 -2.35 3.36
N LEU A 296 3.42 -2.33 2.02
CA LEU A 296 4.24 -1.39 1.23
C LEU A 296 3.80 0.05 1.48
N HIS A 297 2.50 0.34 1.37
CA HIS A 297 2.00 1.70 1.56
C HIS A 297 2.23 2.16 3.02
N MET A 298 2.12 1.25 3.99
CA MET A 298 2.44 1.57 5.38
C MET A 298 3.94 1.84 5.58
N LEU A 299 4.80 1.10 4.87
CA LEU A 299 6.23 1.42 4.85
C LEU A 299 6.45 2.84 4.31
N HIS A 300 5.78 3.27 3.25
CA HIS A 300 5.86 4.66 2.77
C HIS A 300 5.51 5.68 3.87
N ASP A 301 4.39 5.49 4.58
CA ASP A 301 3.98 6.36 5.70
C ASP A 301 5.05 6.41 6.81
N MET A 302 5.57 5.25 7.22
CA MET A 302 6.62 5.19 8.24
C MET A 302 7.89 5.93 7.81
N ILE A 303 8.32 5.77 6.56
CA ILE A 303 9.51 6.47 6.04
C ILE A 303 9.26 7.98 6.00
N ASN A 304 8.09 8.40 5.55
CA ASN A 304 7.72 9.81 5.52
C ASN A 304 7.78 10.43 6.92
N ASP A 305 7.22 9.75 7.91
CA ASP A 305 7.21 10.18 9.32
C ASP A 305 8.63 10.24 9.93
N ILE A 306 9.49 9.26 9.62
CA ILE A 306 10.89 9.26 10.05
C ILE A 306 11.63 10.48 9.46
N LEU A 307 11.45 10.73 8.16
CA LEU A 307 12.16 11.82 7.47
C LEU A 307 11.69 13.20 7.92
N ALA A 308 10.39 13.36 8.20
CA ALA A 308 9.78 14.61 8.67
C ALA A 308 9.99 14.90 10.16
N SER A 309 10.38 13.90 10.96
CA SER A 309 10.60 14.10 12.39
C SER A 309 11.83 14.99 12.66
N ASP A 310 11.59 16.14 13.30
CA ASP A 310 12.58 17.17 13.64
C ASP A 310 13.45 16.83 14.87
N TRP A 311 12.94 15.96 15.73
CA TRP A 311 13.59 15.53 16.97
C TRP A 311 14.50 14.31 16.81
N ILE A 312 14.53 13.70 15.61
CA ILE A 312 15.35 12.52 15.28
C ILE A 312 16.57 12.98 14.48
N SER A 313 17.77 12.62 14.94
CA SER A 313 19.01 12.92 14.20
C SER A 313 19.12 12.12 12.90
N GLU A 314 19.93 12.58 11.96
CA GLU A 314 20.11 11.89 10.67
C GLU A 314 20.60 10.43 10.81
N GLN A 315 21.47 10.16 11.78
CA GLN A 315 21.88 8.78 12.08
C GLN A 315 20.70 7.94 12.55
N GLN A 316 19.90 8.47 13.50
CA GLN A 316 18.73 7.76 13.99
C GLN A 316 17.67 7.58 12.90
N LYS A 317 17.53 8.51 11.94
CA LYS A 317 16.66 8.32 10.77
C LYS A 317 17.12 7.13 9.94
N GLU A 318 18.40 7.05 9.61
CA GLU A 318 18.95 5.90 8.89
C GLU A 318 18.70 4.58 9.64
N GLU A 319 18.88 4.59 10.96
CA GLU A 319 18.65 3.41 11.80
C GLU A 319 17.16 3.00 11.83
N GLN A 320 16.25 3.96 11.99
CA GLN A 320 14.81 3.68 11.99
C GLN A 320 14.29 3.28 10.62
N ILE A 321 14.90 3.76 9.52
CA ILE A 321 14.58 3.30 8.16
C ILE A 321 14.97 1.83 7.98
N GLN A 322 16.17 1.42 8.43
CA GLN A 322 16.57 0.01 8.41
C GLN A 322 15.61 -0.86 9.23
N ARG A 323 15.20 -0.37 10.40
CA ARG A 323 14.19 -1.04 11.22
C ARG A 323 12.84 -1.14 10.49
N ALA A 324 12.35 -0.05 9.89
CA ALA A 324 11.08 -0.03 9.17
C ALA A 324 11.06 -1.05 8.02
N ILE A 325 12.16 -1.14 7.26
CA ILE A 325 12.33 -2.19 6.25
C ILE A 325 12.23 -3.56 6.92
N TRP A 326 13.03 -3.82 7.95
CA TRP A 326 13.06 -5.12 8.64
C TRP A 326 11.68 -5.55 9.15
N LEU A 327 10.90 -4.62 9.69
CA LEU A 327 9.56 -4.88 10.21
C LEU A 327 8.64 -5.50 9.16
N VAL A 328 8.75 -5.12 7.89
CA VAL A 328 7.82 -5.57 6.85
C VAL A 328 8.37 -6.70 5.97
N MET A 329 9.61 -7.18 6.19
CA MET A 329 10.21 -8.19 5.29
C MET A 329 9.63 -9.57 5.51
N ALA A 330 9.29 -10.28 4.43
CA ALA A 330 8.83 -11.67 4.44
C ALA A 330 9.74 -12.59 5.25
N LYS A 331 11.06 -12.41 5.17
CA LYS A 331 12.04 -13.19 5.94
C LYS A 331 11.88 -13.05 7.45
N ASN A 332 11.50 -11.88 7.94
CA ASN A 332 11.27 -11.63 9.37
C ASN A 332 10.00 -12.32 9.90
N HIS A 333 9.16 -12.81 8.98
CA HIS A 333 7.91 -13.49 9.28
C HIS A 333 7.90 -14.94 8.77
N GLU A 334 9.08 -15.51 8.52
CA GLU A 334 9.19 -16.88 8.04
C GLU A 334 8.62 -17.87 9.07
N GLY A 335 7.75 -18.78 8.60
CA GLY A 335 7.05 -19.75 9.45
C GLY A 335 5.84 -19.19 10.21
N MET A 336 5.46 -17.93 9.98
CA MET A 336 4.25 -17.33 10.55
C MET A 336 3.05 -17.45 9.61
N GLU A 337 1.85 -17.46 10.19
CA GLU A 337 0.58 -17.61 9.47
C GLU A 337 -0.39 -16.47 9.81
N ALA A 338 -1.25 -16.14 8.85
CA ALA A 338 -2.37 -15.23 9.08
C ALA A 338 -3.39 -15.88 10.04
N GLY A 339 -4.08 -15.06 10.83
CA GLY A 339 -4.99 -15.51 11.88
C GLY A 339 -4.31 -15.92 13.19
N GLN A 340 -2.97 -15.81 13.28
CA GLN A 340 -2.21 -16.21 14.47
C GLN A 340 -1.44 -15.02 15.06
N ASN A 341 -1.15 -15.10 16.36
CA ASN A 341 -0.34 -14.10 17.06
C ASN A 341 0.89 -14.80 17.65
N TYR A 342 2.08 -14.32 17.27
CA TYR A 342 3.37 -14.89 17.71
C TYR A 342 4.07 -14.01 18.76
N GLY A 343 3.32 -13.12 19.42
CA GLY A 343 3.77 -12.36 20.59
C GLY A 343 3.12 -10.98 20.72
N GLY A 344 2.30 -10.80 21.77
CA GLY A 344 1.76 -9.50 22.19
C GLY A 344 0.87 -8.80 21.15
N GLU A 345 0.70 -7.48 21.27
CA GLU A 345 0.01 -6.63 20.28
C GLU A 345 1.01 -5.94 19.34
N GLY A 346 2.18 -6.56 19.16
CA GLY A 346 3.34 -5.96 18.50
C GLY A 346 3.54 -6.42 17.06
N LEU A 347 4.81 -6.45 16.64
CA LEU A 347 5.24 -6.76 15.28
C LEU A 347 4.67 -8.08 14.71
N HIS A 348 4.64 -9.15 15.50
CA HIS A 348 4.22 -10.48 15.03
C HIS A 348 2.75 -10.77 15.37
N ASP A 349 1.95 -9.73 15.53
CA ASP A 349 0.51 -9.82 15.65
C ASP A 349 -0.13 -9.93 14.26
N HIS A 350 -0.30 -11.16 13.79
CA HIS A 350 -0.93 -11.50 12.50
C HIS A 350 -2.34 -12.06 12.70
N ARG A 351 -3.03 -11.72 13.79
CA ARG A 351 -4.34 -12.30 14.15
C ARG A 351 -5.46 -12.04 13.14
N PHE A 352 -5.22 -11.19 12.15
CA PHE A 352 -6.14 -10.88 11.08
C PHE A 352 -6.12 -11.99 10.01
N MET A 353 -7.27 -12.27 9.41
CA MET A 353 -7.36 -13.26 8.34
C MET A 353 -6.67 -12.77 7.06
N ALA A 354 -6.18 -13.71 6.24
CA ALA A 354 -5.60 -13.38 4.94
C ALA A 354 -6.60 -12.58 4.08
N GLY A 355 -6.14 -11.49 3.45
CA GLY A 355 -6.99 -10.62 2.64
C GLY A 355 -7.87 -9.67 3.45
N MET A 356 -7.75 -9.67 4.79
CA MET A 356 -8.23 -8.58 5.63
C MET A 356 -7.09 -7.59 5.87
N PRO A 357 -7.40 -6.30 6.02
CA PRO A 357 -6.39 -5.35 6.47
C PRO A 357 -6.11 -5.66 7.93
N GLY A 358 -4.88 -5.41 8.40
CA GLY A 358 -4.53 -5.62 9.81
C GLY A 358 -5.11 -4.59 10.77
N MET A 359 -6.26 -4.03 10.42
CA MET A 359 -7.13 -3.18 11.23
C MET A 359 -8.58 -3.70 11.25
N GLY A 360 -8.92 -4.72 10.44
CA GLY A 360 -10.32 -4.99 10.09
C GLY A 360 -10.95 -3.86 9.24
N LEU A 361 -12.15 -4.09 8.70
CA LEU A 361 -12.92 -3.07 7.97
C LEU A 361 -13.38 -1.97 8.96
N MET A 362 -12.67 -0.84 9.06
CA MET A 362 -12.96 0.25 10.03
C MET A 362 -13.72 1.41 9.37
N PRO A 363 -14.68 2.11 10.03
CA PRO A 363 -14.48 2.92 11.27
C PRO A 363 -15.57 2.71 12.37
N GLU A 364 -15.47 3.16 13.64
CA GLU A 364 -14.72 4.25 14.30
C GLU A 364 -14.03 3.79 15.62
N GLY A 365 -12.83 4.32 15.92
CA GLY A 365 -12.22 4.27 17.27
C GLY A 365 -10.73 3.90 17.37
N THR A 366 -10.05 3.59 16.27
CA THR A 366 -8.69 2.99 16.27
C THR A 366 -7.56 3.96 16.58
N GLY A 367 -7.32 4.13 17.87
CA GLY A 367 -6.05 4.50 18.48
C GLY A 367 -6.18 4.27 19.98
N HIS A 368 -5.48 3.26 20.50
CA HIS A 368 -5.50 2.82 21.90
C HIS A 368 -5.75 3.96 22.91
N GLN A 369 -6.92 3.96 23.56
CA GLN A 369 -7.02 4.53 24.90
C GLN A 369 -6.34 3.55 25.85
N GLY A 370 -5.23 4.00 26.44
CA GLY A 370 -4.50 3.24 27.42
C GLY A 370 -5.40 2.81 28.57
N HIS A 371 -5.29 1.55 28.96
CA HIS A 371 -5.73 1.10 30.26
C HIS A 371 -4.59 0.33 30.92
N ASP A 372 -3.82 1.10 31.67
CA ASP A 372 -3.08 0.58 32.80
C ASP A 372 -4.04 -0.10 33.79
N SER A 373 -3.47 -1.14 34.39
CA SER A 373 -4.03 -2.12 35.28
C SER A 373 -4.73 -1.57 36.55
N ASN A 374 -5.56 -2.46 37.10
CA ASN A 374 -5.74 -2.73 38.54
C ASN A 374 -6.93 -2.05 39.25
N SER A 375 -8.04 -2.78 39.40
CA SER A 375 -8.70 -2.82 40.71
C SER A 375 -9.37 -4.17 40.96
N ASN A 376 -8.95 -4.77 42.06
CA ASN A 376 -9.47 -5.95 42.70
C ASN A 376 -10.72 -5.54 43.50
N SER A 377 -11.90 -6.08 43.21
CA SER A 377 -12.91 -6.28 44.26
C SER A 377 -13.93 -7.36 43.89
N GLN A 378 -14.05 -8.27 44.84
CA GLN A 378 -15.08 -9.27 45.05
C GLN A 378 -16.49 -8.79 44.69
N THR A 379 -17.29 -9.65 44.04
CA THR A 379 -18.41 -10.38 44.71
C THR A 379 -19.16 -11.25 43.69
N ASN A 380 -19.28 -12.54 44.00
CA ASN A 380 -20.34 -13.41 43.46
C ASN A 380 -21.71 -12.91 43.96
N PRO A 381 -22.80 -13.21 43.23
CA PRO A 381 -23.63 -14.29 43.75
C PRO A 381 -24.13 -15.30 42.69
N THR A 382 -24.25 -16.52 43.22
CA THR A 382 -24.76 -17.81 42.78
C THR A 382 -26.11 -17.78 42.00
N PRO A 383 -26.40 -18.79 41.16
CA PRO A 383 -27.49 -18.78 40.16
C PRO A 383 -28.77 -19.46 40.65
N GLN A 384 -29.89 -19.22 39.97
CA GLN A 384 -31.08 -20.08 40.05
C GLN A 384 -31.92 -20.11 38.75
N PRO A 385 -32.74 -21.16 38.57
CA PRO A 385 -32.88 -21.87 37.30
C PRO A 385 -34.27 -21.76 36.69
N THR A 386 -34.39 -21.95 35.37
CA THR A 386 -35.67 -22.30 34.75
C THR A 386 -35.53 -23.43 33.73
N THR A 387 -36.16 -24.53 34.12
CA THR A 387 -36.67 -25.71 33.42
C THR A 387 -37.07 -25.54 31.94
N ASN A 388 -36.43 -26.31 31.05
CA ASN A 388 -36.93 -27.36 30.11
C ASN A 388 -38.37 -27.27 29.51
N PRO A 389 -38.73 -27.97 28.39
CA PRO A 389 -37.97 -29.00 27.64
C PRO A 389 -38.19 -29.09 26.09
N HIS A 390 -37.49 -30.06 25.48
CA HIS A 390 -37.83 -30.87 24.29
C HIS A 390 -37.79 -30.24 22.88
N HIS A 391 -36.76 -30.62 22.10
CA HIS A 391 -36.95 -31.48 20.92
C HIS A 391 -35.70 -32.32 20.66
N SER A 392 -35.93 -33.59 20.34
CA SER A 392 -34.94 -34.65 20.17
C SER A 392 -34.92 -35.13 18.72
N MET A 393 -33.79 -35.78 18.36
CA MET A 393 -33.52 -36.74 17.28
C MET A 393 -32.91 -36.16 15.97
N PRO A 394 -32.14 -36.97 15.21
CA PRO A 394 -31.19 -38.01 15.62
C PRO A 394 -29.84 -37.89 14.86
N GLY A 395 -28.86 -38.67 15.30
CA GLY A 395 -27.46 -38.51 14.93
C GLY A 395 -27.05 -38.93 13.52
N MET A 396 -25.83 -38.49 13.18
CA MET A 396 -24.95 -39.24 12.29
C MET A 396 -23.60 -39.38 12.95
N ASN A 397 -23.24 -40.64 13.10
CA ASN A 397 -22.00 -41.18 13.61
C ASN A 397 -21.12 -41.48 12.40
N HIS A 398 -19.93 -40.90 12.32
CA HIS A 398 -18.89 -41.40 11.42
C HIS A 398 -17.56 -41.49 12.16
N ASN A 399 -17.40 -42.65 12.80
CA ASN A 399 -16.10 -43.32 12.84
C ASN A 399 -15.65 -43.57 11.40
N ASN A 400 -14.44 -43.12 11.05
CA ASN A 400 -13.54 -43.96 10.25
C ASN A 400 -12.08 -43.59 10.55
N SER A 401 -11.42 -44.53 11.21
CA SER A 401 -9.98 -44.56 11.43
C SER A 401 -9.27 -45.05 10.16
N MET A 402 -8.15 -44.38 9.84
CA MET A 402 -6.88 -44.92 9.27
C MET A 402 -6.91 -45.40 7.79
N PRO A 403 -5.76 -45.42 7.06
CA PRO A 403 -4.40 -45.54 7.59
C PRO A 403 -3.32 -44.60 7.02
N ASN A 404 -2.38 -44.32 7.92
CA ASN A 404 -0.92 -44.33 7.74
C ASN A 404 -0.42 -44.89 6.38
N MET A 405 0.26 -44.05 5.59
CA MET A 405 1.16 -44.51 4.53
C MET A 405 2.56 -43.93 4.77
N ASN A 406 3.43 -44.79 5.28
CA ASN A 406 4.87 -44.72 5.04
C ASN A 406 5.12 -44.91 3.53
N HIS A 407 5.84 -44.00 2.90
CA HIS A 407 6.61 -44.31 1.70
C HIS A 407 8.05 -43.83 1.88
N ASP A 408 8.86 -44.79 2.28
CA ASP A 408 10.29 -44.85 2.09
C ASP A 408 10.53 -45.31 0.64
N THR A 409 11.06 -44.45 -0.22
CA THR A 409 11.62 -44.84 -1.52
C THR A 409 12.77 -43.90 -1.87
N SER A 410 13.97 -44.34 -1.46
CA SER A 410 15.22 -44.31 -2.21
C SER A 410 15.16 -43.68 -3.61
N MET A 411 15.89 -42.57 -3.79
CA MET A 411 16.24 -42.03 -5.11
C MET A 411 17.30 -42.90 -5.79
N PRO A 412 17.14 -43.27 -7.07
CA PRO A 412 18.24 -43.70 -7.92
C PRO A 412 19.00 -42.49 -8.46
N GLY A 413 20.33 -42.55 -8.37
CA GLY A 413 21.24 -41.48 -8.78
C GLY A 413 21.12 -41.11 -10.25
N MET A 414 21.16 -39.80 -10.50
CA MET A 414 21.55 -39.24 -11.79
C MET A 414 22.82 -38.42 -11.59
N THR A 415 23.94 -39.01 -11.98
CA THR A 415 25.19 -38.31 -12.24
C THR A 415 25.08 -37.62 -13.59
N HIS A 416 25.04 -36.28 -13.61
CA HIS A 416 25.31 -35.51 -14.82
C HIS A 416 26.70 -34.84 -14.72
N PRO A 417 27.50 -34.89 -15.80
CA PRO A 417 28.88 -34.41 -15.80
C PRO A 417 28.95 -32.88 -15.82
N MET A 418 29.96 -32.34 -15.12
CA MET A 418 30.32 -30.92 -15.16
C MET A 418 30.63 -30.46 -16.60
N PRO A 419 30.16 -29.28 -17.03
CA PRO A 419 30.65 -28.65 -18.25
C PRO A 419 32.07 -28.09 -18.03
N GLN A 420 32.97 -28.41 -18.97
CA GLN A 420 34.31 -27.83 -19.02
C GLN A 420 34.28 -26.32 -19.30
N PRO A 421 35.27 -25.55 -18.78
CA PRO A 421 35.35 -24.11 -19.02
C PRO A 421 35.72 -23.79 -20.47
N SER A 422 34.86 -23.02 -21.14
CA SER A 422 35.09 -22.49 -22.48
C SER A 422 36.23 -21.48 -22.49
N SER A 423 37.10 -21.63 -23.48
CA SER A 423 38.24 -20.78 -23.83
C SER A 423 37.90 -19.28 -23.93
N LYS A 424 38.81 -18.46 -23.39
CA LYS A 424 38.82 -16.98 -23.49
C LYS A 424 38.74 -16.50 -24.95
N PRO A 425 37.94 -15.46 -25.25
CA PRO A 425 38.05 -14.72 -26.51
C PRO A 425 39.31 -13.84 -26.50
N SER A 426 40.04 -13.87 -27.62
CA SER A 426 41.18 -13.01 -27.94
C SER A 426 40.77 -11.54 -28.08
N GLU A 427 41.51 -10.63 -27.45
CA GLU A 427 41.39 -9.17 -27.58
C GLU A 427 41.66 -8.71 -29.01
N PRO A 428 40.90 -7.72 -29.53
CA PRO A 428 41.23 -7.06 -30.79
C PRO A 428 42.29 -5.98 -30.59
N THR A 429 43.40 -6.11 -31.32
CA THR A 429 44.48 -5.13 -31.43
C THR A 429 44.00 -3.87 -32.14
N MET A 430 44.07 -2.72 -31.46
CA MET A 430 43.84 -1.39 -32.05
C MET A 430 45.07 -0.95 -32.88
N PRO A 431 44.88 -0.35 -34.08
CA PRO A 431 46.00 0.15 -34.88
C PRO A 431 46.56 1.46 -34.31
N ASN A 432 47.88 1.53 -34.32
CA ASN A 432 48.73 2.63 -33.86
C ASN A 432 48.54 3.87 -34.75
N PRO A 433 48.38 5.10 -34.21
CA PRO A 433 48.31 6.31 -35.03
C PRO A 433 49.70 6.71 -35.51
N GLN A 434 49.87 6.79 -36.83
CA GLN A 434 51.03 7.45 -37.44
C GLN A 434 50.79 8.96 -37.57
N LYS A 435 51.92 9.67 -37.51
CA LYS A 435 52.18 11.11 -37.50
C LYS A 435 51.41 11.95 -38.50
#